data_AF-A0A9D7GPV4-F1
#
_entry.id   AF-A0A9D7GPV4-F1
#
_cell.length_a   1.000
_cell.length_b   1.000
_cell.length_c   1.000
_cell.angle_alpha   90.00
_cell.angle_beta   90.00
_cell.angle_gamma   90.00
#
_symmetry.space_group_name_H-M   'P 1'
#
loop_
_entity.id
_entity.type
_entity.pdbx_description
1 polymer ?
#
loop_
_entity_poly.entity_id
_entity_poly.type
_entity_poly.pdbx_seq_one_letter_code
_entity_poly.pdbx_strand_id
1 'polypeptide(L)'
;MSEEKNAETAAVGDAESVTEEVETTTDDSTAANEPAPVEEMKDVTLLTTLNIVTAIFNGAGIGILLGTLLGLAISPVVSGIIGTLSGLLAVLLGISEKYISPLKSFRIGAFGFFCVGGILLGMYIRTNNGLLPSRSKMMTAYTSIGYTKEEALDFIAFREFGLAPASWTGGQAAASQTGDEESSESSEVEGEESADASTEESIVSKSGTVAKGQQSSGRKFVNPNETGADRKSLLYSSEVDVSSCYILDMAGMSQPVSEIKNTFMEAGGTWKELAEELGAGLPDKVYAQALLTLRDCFCESGASGVLKITNCAAVSKINSSQSLEQIKTILSASGQTWKTITEKIGKDIPVANQKTIFLSLTKILCHD
;
A
#
# COMPACT_ATOMS: atom_id res chain seq x y z
N MET A 1 46.74 0.35 -23.33
CA MET A 1 47.88 -0.13 -22.53
C MET A 1 48.24 0.98 -21.57
N SER A 2 47.50 1.05 -20.46
CA SER A 2 47.77 1.82 -19.25
C SER A 2 47.06 1.08 -18.14
N GLU A 3 47.85 0.54 -17.21
CA GLU A 3 47.41 -0.10 -15.97
C GLU A 3 46.88 0.95 -15.01
N GLU A 4 45.70 0.71 -14.43
CA GLU A 4 45.32 1.36 -13.18
C GLU A 4 44.77 0.29 -12.23
N LYS A 5 45.62 -0.10 -11.28
CA LYS A 5 45.27 -0.86 -10.09
C LYS A 5 44.43 0.04 -9.19
N ASN A 6 43.25 -0.40 -8.79
CA ASN A 6 42.69 0.02 -7.52
C ASN A 6 42.20 -1.18 -6.73
N ALA A 7 42.74 -1.25 -5.51
CA ALA A 7 42.40 -2.17 -4.47
C ALA A 7 41.11 -1.67 -3.79
N GLU A 8 40.13 -2.55 -3.63
CA GLU A 8 39.02 -2.31 -2.72
C GLU A 8 38.94 -3.45 -1.70
N THR A 9 39.04 -3.02 -0.46
CA THR A 9 39.26 -3.77 0.76
C THR A 9 37.94 -4.37 1.23
N ALA A 10 37.93 -5.70 1.38
CA ALA A 10 36.85 -6.43 2.04
C ALA A 10 36.81 -6.11 3.54
N ALA A 11 35.72 -5.51 4.01
CA ALA A 11 35.38 -5.46 5.43
C ALA A 11 34.51 -6.66 5.76
N VAL A 12 35.14 -7.72 6.28
CA VAL A 12 34.49 -8.83 6.96
C VAL A 12 34.16 -8.35 8.36
N GLY A 13 32.87 -8.28 8.69
CA GLY A 13 32.41 -8.02 10.05
C GLY A 13 32.63 -9.26 10.92
N ASP A 14 33.51 -9.12 11.91
CA ASP A 14 33.74 -10.09 12.98
C ASP A 14 32.45 -10.29 13.79
N ALA A 15 31.89 -11.49 13.73
CA ALA A 15 30.88 -11.96 14.65
C ALA A 15 31.58 -12.43 15.93
N GLU A 16 31.42 -11.65 16.99
CA GLU A 16 31.92 -11.89 18.34
C GLU A 16 31.39 -13.23 18.87
N SER A 17 32.27 -14.24 18.92
CA SER A 17 31.97 -15.54 19.50
C SER A 17 32.05 -15.45 21.03
N VAL A 18 30.89 -15.43 21.70
CA VAL A 18 30.81 -15.59 23.15
C VAL A 18 31.09 -17.06 23.48
N THR A 19 32.32 -17.34 23.91
CA THR A 19 32.71 -18.59 24.55
C THR A 19 32.26 -18.55 26.02
N GLU A 20 31.16 -19.22 26.34
CA GLU A 20 30.84 -19.60 27.73
C GLU A 20 31.69 -20.83 28.12
N GLU A 21 32.58 -20.64 29.08
CA GLU A 21 33.28 -21.71 29.77
C GLU A 21 32.28 -22.54 30.60
N VAL A 22 32.12 -23.81 30.23
CA VAL A 22 31.38 -24.80 31.00
C VAL A 22 32.31 -25.40 32.04
N GLU A 23 32.16 -24.95 33.28
CA GLU A 23 32.85 -25.50 34.45
C GLU A 23 32.20 -26.85 34.83
N THR A 24 32.85 -27.95 34.47
CA THR A 24 32.50 -29.30 34.91
C THR A 24 33.01 -29.54 36.33
N THR A 25 32.14 -29.36 37.32
CA THR A 25 32.37 -29.89 38.68
C THR A 25 31.90 -31.34 38.75
N THR A 26 32.87 -32.22 38.94
CA THR A 26 32.69 -33.65 39.17
C THR A 26 32.86 -33.85 40.67
N ASP A 27 31.78 -34.07 41.41
CA ASP A 27 31.88 -34.52 42.81
C ASP A 27 31.27 -35.91 42.95
N ASP A 28 32.20 -36.85 43.08
CA ASP A 28 32.04 -38.20 43.58
C ASP A 28 31.81 -38.16 45.10
N SER A 29 30.67 -38.65 45.56
CA SER A 29 30.56 -39.09 46.95
C SER A 29 29.54 -40.20 47.09
N THR A 30 30.09 -41.41 47.10
CA THR A 30 29.45 -42.65 47.52
C THR A 30 29.38 -42.68 49.05
N ALA A 31 28.18 -42.68 49.64
CA ALA A 31 27.97 -43.16 51.01
C ALA A 31 26.59 -43.81 51.14
N ALA A 32 26.61 -45.11 51.38
CA ALA A 32 25.46 -45.94 51.68
C ALA A 32 24.84 -45.55 53.03
N ASN A 33 23.51 -45.47 53.11
CA ASN A 33 22.78 -45.75 54.34
C ASN A 33 21.32 -46.15 54.10
N GLU A 34 20.84 -46.98 55.04
CA GLU A 34 19.67 -47.86 55.05
C GLU A 34 18.29 -47.28 54.65
N PRO A 35 17.37 -48.15 54.16
CA PRO A 35 16.00 -47.80 53.84
C PRO A 35 15.08 -47.80 55.08
N ALA A 36 14.50 -46.64 55.38
CA ALA A 36 13.39 -46.47 56.32
C ALA A 36 12.07 -46.16 55.56
N PRO A 37 10.89 -46.34 56.19
CA PRO A 37 9.70 -46.81 55.50
C PRO A 37 8.91 -45.72 54.74
N VAL A 38 8.33 -46.21 53.65
CA VAL A 38 7.45 -45.59 52.66
C VAL A 38 6.15 -45.10 53.30
N GLU A 39 5.95 -43.80 53.51
CA GLU A 39 4.61 -43.18 53.71
C GLU A 39 4.55 -41.67 53.34
N GLU A 40 5.16 -41.24 52.22
CA GLU A 40 5.06 -39.82 51.80
C GLU A 40 4.94 -39.62 50.27
N MET A 41 4.08 -40.40 49.60
CA MET A 41 3.98 -40.40 48.12
C MET A 41 2.85 -39.52 47.53
N LYS A 42 2.06 -38.82 48.36
CA LYS A 42 0.89 -38.05 47.87
C LYS A 42 1.19 -36.58 47.53
N ASP A 43 2.11 -35.93 48.23
CA ASP A 43 2.34 -34.48 48.04
C ASP A 43 3.12 -34.12 46.75
N VAL A 44 3.98 -35.02 46.27
CA VAL A 44 4.75 -34.82 45.02
C VAL A 44 3.84 -34.74 43.79
N THR A 45 2.69 -35.42 43.82
CA THR A 45 1.75 -35.45 42.70
C THR A 45 1.00 -34.11 42.56
N LEU A 46 0.65 -33.47 43.68
CA LEU A 46 -0.11 -32.23 43.70
C LEU A 46 0.73 -31.05 43.16
N LEU A 47 1.99 -30.96 43.58
CA LEU A 47 2.96 -29.96 43.10
C LEU A 47 3.19 -30.05 41.58
N THR A 48 3.26 -31.28 41.04
CA THR A 48 3.42 -31.50 39.60
C THR A 48 2.21 -31.03 38.80
N THR A 49 0.99 -31.29 39.30
CA THR A 49 -0.25 -30.83 38.63
C THR A 49 -0.39 -29.31 38.61
N LEU A 50 -0.05 -28.62 39.71
CA LEU A 50 -0.12 -27.14 39.75
C LEU A 50 0.85 -26.48 38.78
N ASN A 51 2.04 -27.05 38.61
CA ASN A 51 3.02 -26.55 37.64
C ASN A 51 2.53 -26.70 36.20
N ILE A 52 1.87 -27.82 35.87
CA ILE A 52 1.29 -28.04 34.54
C ILE A 52 0.16 -27.03 34.27
N VAL A 53 -0.74 -26.83 35.22
CA VAL A 53 -1.84 -25.84 35.08
C VAL A 53 -1.27 -24.43 34.87
N THR A 54 -0.29 -24.03 35.69
CA THR A 54 0.35 -22.71 35.57
C THR A 54 1.05 -22.54 34.22
N ALA A 55 1.69 -23.61 33.69
CA ALA A 55 2.30 -23.60 32.37
C ALA A 55 1.28 -23.42 31.25
N ILE A 56 0.11 -24.08 31.34
CA ILE A 56 -0.99 -23.95 30.39
C ILE A 56 -1.56 -22.54 30.40
N PHE A 57 -1.85 -21.96 31.57
CA PHE A 57 -2.40 -20.60 31.68
C PHE A 57 -1.45 -19.54 31.12
N ASN A 58 -0.14 -19.69 31.34
CA ASN A 58 0.86 -18.77 30.79
C ASN A 58 0.89 -18.83 29.26
N GLY A 59 0.92 -20.05 28.69
CA GLY A 59 0.83 -20.23 27.23
C GLY A 59 -0.49 -19.71 26.65
N ALA A 60 -1.61 -19.99 27.31
CA ALA A 60 -2.94 -19.57 26.89
C ALA A 60 -3.09 -18.04 26.86
N GLY A 61 -2.64 -17.33 27.90
CA GLY A 61 -2.75 -15.88 27.98
C GLY A 61 -2.02 -15.18 26.85
N ILE A 62 -0.76 -15.58 26.60
CA ILE A 62 0.05 -15.02 25.51
C ILE A 62 -0.54 -15.42 24.15
N GLY A 63 -1.00 -16.66 24.00
CA GLY A 63 -1.63 -17.16 22.77
C GLY A 63 -2.89 -16.38 22.40
N ILE A 64 -3.85 -16.24 23.31
CA ILE A 64 -5.09 -15.49 23.06
C ILE A 64 -4.77 -14.03 22.72
N LEU A 65 -3.88 -13.38 23.48
CA LEU A 65 -3.50 -11.98 23.29
C LEU A 65 -2.92 -11.77 21.88
N LEU A 66 -1.88 -12.54 21.54
CA LEU A 66 -1.18 -12.42 20.27
C LEU A 66 -2.09 -12.80 19.10
N GLY A 67 -2.83 -13.91 19.22
CA GLY A 67 -3.77 -14.36 18.21
C GLY A 67 -4.88 -13.34 17.93
N THR A 68 -5.42 -12.70 18.98
CA THR A 68 -6.45 -11.66 18.82
C THR A 68 -5.89 -10.42 18.12
N LEU A 69 -4.68 -9.99 18.49
CA LEU A 69 -3.99 -8.88 17.80
C LEU A 69 -3.76 -9.19 16.32
N LEU A 70 -3.34 -10.42 16.00
CA LEU A 70 -3.17 -10.91 14.63
C LEU A 70 -4.50 -10.89 13.86
N GLY A 71 -5.58 -11.39 14.45
CA GLY A 71 -6.90 -11.43 13.80
C GLY A 71 -7.52 -10.05 13.56
N LEU A 72 -7.18 -9.06 14.39
CA LEU A 72 -7.65 -7.68 14.25
C LEU A 72 -6.80 -6.83 13.29
N ALA A 73 -5.57 -7.25 12.98
CA ALA A 73 -4.66 -6.49 12.14
C ALA A 73 -5.15 -6.41 10.68
N ILE A 74 -5.43 -5.20 10.21
CA ILE A 74 -5.78 -4.91 8.81
C ILE A 74 -4.60 -4.27 8.07
N SER A 75 -3.65 -3.71 8.80
CA SER A 75 -2.64 -2.82 8.24
C SER A 75 -1.30 -3.52 7.97
N PRO A 76 -0.66 -3.28 6.80
CA PRO A 76 0.68 -3.79 6.46
C PRO A 76 1.73 -3.53 7.53
N VAL A 77 1.61 -2.43 8.29
CA VAL A 77 2.51 -2.05 9.38
C VAL A 77 2.55 -3.10 10.50
N VAL A 78 1.46 -3.84 10.70
CA VAL A 78 1.40 -4.87 11.73
C VAL A 78 2.23 -6.10 11.34
N SER A 79 2.44 -6.37 10.04
CA SER A 79 3.27 -7.50 9.59
C SER A 79 4.73 -7.39 10.07
N GLY A 80 5.31 -6.19 10.07
CA GLY A 80 6.65 -5.95 10.60
C GLY A 80 6.75 -6.18 12.10
N ILE A 81 5.71 -5.79 12.85
CA ILE A 81 5.64 -6.03 14.30
C ILE A 81 5.47 -7.54 14.57
N ILE A 82 4.73 -8.26 13.74
CA ILE A 82 4.54 -9.71 13.89
C ILE A 82 5.85 -10.46 13.65
N GLY A 83 6.65 -10.05 12.66
CA GLY A 83 7.97 -10.63 12.40
C GLY A 83 8.91 -10.48 13.59
N THR A 84 8.98 -9.28 14.18
CA THR A 84 9.83 -9.01 15.34
C THR A 84 9.34 -9.74 16.59
N LEU A 85 8.02 -9.77 16.84
CA LEU A 85 7.43 -10.54 17.93
C LEU A 85 7.63 -12.05 17.76
N SER A 86 7.58 -12.57 16.54
CA SER A 86 7.84 -13.99 16.27
C SER A 86 9.29 -14.37 16.55
N GLY A 87 10.25 -13.51 16.19
CA GLY A 87 11.67 -13.68 16.56
C GLY A 87 11.88 -13.64 18.07
N LEU A 88 11.27 -12.67 18.77
CA LEU A 88 11.32 -12.58 20.22
C LEU A 88 10.70 -13.82 20.89
N LEU A 89 9.57 -14.30 20.38
CA LEU A 89 8.90 -15.50 20.88
C LEU A 89 9.75 -16.76 20.65
N ALA A 90 10.42 -16.89 19.51
CA ALA A 90 11.34 -18.02 19.28
C ALA A 90 12.46 -18.06 20.33
N VAL A 91 12.99 -16.90 20.71
CA VAL A 91 14.00 -16.75 21.78
C VAL A 91 13.40 -17.02 23.17
N LEU A 92 12.22 -16.46 23.48
CA LEU A 92 11.55 -16.63 24.79
C LEU A 92 10.98 -18.03 25.01
N LEU A 93 10.60 -18.73 23.94
CA LEU A 93 10.21 -20.14 23.99
C LEU A 93 11.42 -21.05 24.24
N GLY A 94 12.64 -20.51 24.10
CA GLY A 94 13.85 -21.17 24.57
C GLY A 94 14.02 -22.53 23.95
N ILE A 95 14.08 -22.59 22.61
CA ILE A 95 14.55 -23.75 21.83
C ILE A 95 16.05 -23.92 22.09
N SER A 96 16.44 -24.08 23.35
CA SER A 96 17.75 -24.58 23.73
C SER A 96 17.59 -26.09 23.76
N GLU A 97 18.22 -26.76 22.79
CA GLU A 97 18.01 -28.18 22.45
C GLU A 97 18.34 -29.16 23.58
N LYS A 98 18.96 -28.70 24.68
CA LYS A 98 19.50 -29.62 25.69
C LYS A 98 18.47 -30.24 26.63
N TYR A 99 17.32 -29.62 26.91
CA TYR A 99 16.30 -30.22 27.80
C TYR A 99 14.87 -29.72 27.50
N ILE A 100 14.12 -30.50 26.71
CA ILE A 100 12.67 -30.36 26.58
C ILE A 100 12.03 -31.05 27.79
N SER A 101 11.83 -30.30 28.88
CA SER A 101 11.01 -30.79 29.98
C SER A 101 9.54 -30.82 29.54
N PRO A 102 8.72 -31.80 29.98
CA PRO A 102 7.30 -31.90 29.62
C PRO A 102 6.52 -30.60 29.86
N LEU A 103 6.91 -29.83 30.89
CA LEU A 103 6.35 -28.52 31.21
C LEU A 103 6.51 -27.48 30.09
N LYS A 104 7.66 -27.47 29.40
CA LYS A 104 7.88 -26.56 28.25
C LYS A 104 7.00 -26.97 27.07
N SER A 105 6.88 -28.26 26.80
CA SER A 105 6.03 -28.78 25.72
C SER A 105 4.56 -28.41 25.91
N PHE A 106 4.04 -28.53 27.14
CA PHE A 106 2.66 -28.11 27.43
C PHE A 106 2.45 -26.60 27.25
N ARG A 107 3.43 -25.77 27.62
CA ARG A 107 3.36 -24.32 27.40
C ARG A 107 3.33 -23.97 25.91
N ILE A 108 4.22 -24.55 25.10
CA ILE A 108 4.25 -24.35 23.64
C ILE A 108 2.92 -24.81 23.01
N GLY A 109 2.43 -26.00 23.40
CA GLY A 109 1.18 -26.55 22.87
C GLY A 109 -0.04 -25.69 23.22
N ALA A 110 -0.14 -25.24 24.47
CA ALA A 110 -1.20 -24.32 24.90
C ALA A 110 -1.12 -23.00 24.14
N PHE A 111 0.06 -22.40 24.01
CA PHE A 111 0.26 -21.17 23.23
C PHE A 111 -0.27 -21.31 21.80
N GLY A 112 0.13 -22.37 21.08
CA GLY A 112 -0.31 -22.59 19.69
C GLY A 112 -1.83 -22.76 19.57
N PHE A 113 -2.43 -23.61 20.42
CA PHE A 113 -3.87 -23.86 20.40
C PHE A 113 -4.70 -22.59 20.67
N PHE A 114 -4.31 -21.84 21.72
CA PHE A 114 -4.99 -20.60 22.07
C PHE A 114 -4.70 -19.45 21.11
N CYS A 115 -3.55 -19.47 20.42
CA CYS A 115 -3.25 -18.53 19.34
C CYS A 115 -4.22 -18.69 18.17
N VAL A 116 -4.47 -19.91 17.71
CA VAL A 116 -5.48 -20.18 16.67
C VAL A 116 -6.87 -19.72 17.11
N GLY A 117 -7.25 -20.02 18.36
CA GLY A 117 -8.51 -19.54 18.94
C GLY A 117 -8.59 -18.00 18.98
N GLY A 118 -7.50 -17.33 19.36
CA GLY A 118 -7.39 -15.87 19.35
C GLY A 118 -7.53 -15.27 17.96
N ILE A 119 -6.94 -15.89 16.93
CA ILE A 119 -7.07 -15.44 15.53
C ILE A 119 -8.53 -15.52 15.08
N LEU A 120 -9.20 -16.66 15.31
CA LEU A 120 -10.61 -16.83 14.99
C LEU A 120 -11.48 -15.83 15.76
N LEU A 121 -11.16 -15.57 17.03
CA LEU A 121 -11.86 -14.57 17.84
C LEU A 121 -11.66 -13.15 17.31
N GLY A 122 -10.43 -12.76 16.98
CA GLY A 122 -10.11 -11.45 16.40
C GLY A 122 -10.82 -11.25 15.06
N MET A 123 -10.79 -12.26 14.20
CA MET A 123 -11.51 -12.25 12.92
C MET A 123 -13.03 -12.16 13.15
N TYR A 124 -13.58 -12.89 14.12
CA TYR A 124 -15.00 -12.83 14.48
C TYR A 124 -15.42 -11.44 14.98
N ILE A 125 -14.63 -10.82 15.87
CA ILE A 125 -14.88 -9.46 16.37
C ILE A 125 -14.91 -8.46 15.21
N ARG A 126 -13.95 -8.60 14.29
CA ARG A 126 -13.84 -7.79 13.09
C ARG A 126 -15.04 -7.97 12.16
N THR A 127 -15.41 -9.21 11.85
CA THR A 127 -16.54 -9.51 10.94
C THR A 127 -17.88 -9.06 11.51
N ASN A 128 -18.08 -9.17 12.83
CA ASN A 128 -19.33 -8.77 13.47
C ASN A 128 -19.35 -7.31 13.91
N ASN A 129 -18.34 -6.51 13.55
CA ASN A 129 -18.26 -5.10 13.92
C ASN A 129 -18.43 -4.87 15.44
N GLY A 130 -17.97 -5.82 16.26
CA GLY A 130 -18.27 -5.84 17.70
C GLY A 130 -17.72 -4.63 18.47
N LEU A 131 -16.72 -3.95 17.91
CA LEU A 131 -16.11 -2.73 18.48
C LEU A 131 -16.72 -1.44 17.93
N LEU A 132 -17.56 -1.51 16.90
CA LEU A 132 -18.21 -0.32 16.36
C LEU A 132 -19.43 0.03 17.23
N PRO A 133 -19.62 1.30 17.60
CA PRO A 133 -20.82 1.72 18.32
C PRO A 133 -22.05 1.37 17.49
N SER A 134 -23.10 0.84 18.15
CA SER A 134 -24.35 0.50 17.47
C SER A 134 -24.89 1.70 16.68
N ARG A 135 -25.52 1.44 15.53
CA ARG A 135 -26.06 2.51 14.65
C ARG A 135 -26.94 3.52 15.41
N SER A 136 -27.70 3.05 16.39
CA SER A 136 -28.50 3.91 17.26
C SER A 136 -27.65 4.90 18.06
N LYS A 137 -26.50 4.48 18.59
CA LYS A 137 -25.60 5.38 19.32
C LYS A 137 -24.94 6.42 18.41
N MET A 138 -24.54 6.01 17.21
CA MET A 138 -24.01 6.96 16.22
C MET A 138 -25.06 8.01 15.84
N MET A 139 -26.29 7.57 15.58
CA MET A 139 -27.41 8.45 15.27
C MET A 139 -27.67 9.46 16.39
N THR A 140 -27.75 9.00 17.65
CA THR A 140 -27.90 9.90 18.80
C THR A 140 -26.73 10.88 18.91
N ALA A 141 -25.49 10.42 18.72
CA ALA A 141 -24.31 11.29 18.76
C ALA A 141 -24.39 12.40 17.70
N TYR A 142 -24.71 12.09 16.44
CA TYR A 142 -24.86 13.11 15.40
C TYR A 142 -26.00 14.09 15.70
N THR A 143 -27.16 13.58 16.14
CA THR A 143 -28.28 14.45 16.51
C THR A 143 -27.96 15.35 17.71
N SER A 144 -27.14 14.89 18.65
CA SER A 144 -26.73 15.71 19.81
C SER A 144 -25.80 16.86 19.46
N ILE A 145 -25.12 16.79 18.30
CA ILE A 145 -24.25 17.85 17.77
C ILE A 145 -25.07 18.85 16.92
N GLY A 146 -26.36 18.60 16.71
CA GLY A 146 -27.26 19.48 15.97
C GLY A 146 -27.51 19.09 14.51
N TYR A 147 -27.00 17.94 14.07
CA TYR A 147 -27.36 17.41 12.74
C TYR A 147 -28.82 16.96 12.73
N THR A 148 -29.50 17.19 11.60
CA THR A 148 -30.83 16.63 11.40
C THR A 148 -30.76 15.11 11.32
N LYS A 149 -31.89 14.45 11.58
CA LYS A 149 -31.98 12.99 11.59
C LYS A 149 -31.65 12.41 10.21
N GLU A 150 -32.07 13.12 9.17
CA GLU A 150 -31.88 12.79 7.76
C GLU A 150 -30.41 12.91 7.36
N GLU A 151 -29.75 14.03 7.70
CA GLU A 151 -28.32 14.20 7.43
C GLU A 151 -27.47 13.16 8.17
N ALA A 152 -27.79 12.88 9.44
CA ALA A 152 -27.10 11.86 10.21
C ALA A 152 -27.21 10.46 9.56
N LEU A 153 -28.38 10.13 9.00
CA LEU A 153 -28.57 8.88 8.26
C LEU A 153 -27.76 8.86 6.96
N ASP A 154 -27.66 9.99 6.27
CA ASP A 154 -26.84 10.10 5.06
C ASP A 154 -25.34 10.01 5.36
N PHE A 155 -24.86 10.60 6.46
CA PHE A 155 -23.48 10.41 6.94
C PHE A 155 -23.18 8.96 7.30
N ILE A 156 -24.11 8.28 7.99
CA ILE A 156 -23.97 6.87 8.34
C ILE A 156 -23.98 6.03 7.05
N ALA A 157 -24.87 6.30 6.11
CA ALA A 157 -24.97 5.58 4.84
C ALA A 157 -23.72 5.76 3.96
N PHE A 158 -23.19 6.98 3.89
CA PHE A 158 -21.94 7.26 3.19
C PHE A 158 -20.76 6.53 3.83
N ARG A 159 -20.69 6.49 5.17
CA ARG A 159 -19.59 5.85 5.89
C ARG A 159 -19.65 4.31 5.85
N GLU A 160 -20.82 3.70 6.01
CA GLU A 160 -20.98 2.24 5.98
C GLU A 160 -20.99 1.67 4.56
N PHE A 161 -21.57 2.40 3.59
CA PHE A 161 -21.85 1.85 2.26
C PHE A 161 -21.22 2.65 1.11
N GLY A 162 -20.52 3.76 1.37
CA GLY A 162 -20.00 4.63 0.32
C GLY A 162 -21.09 5.37 -0.46
N LEU A 163 -22.34 5.37 0.03
CA LEU A 163 -23.47 5.99 -0.67
C LEU A 163 -23.54 7.49 -0.32
N ALA A 164 -23.07 8.33 -1.24
CA ALA A 164 -23.21 9.77 -1.10
C ALA A 164 -24.66 10.20 -1.42
N PRO A 165 -25.29 11.06 -0.60
CA PRO A 165 -26.58 11.64 -0.95
C PRO A 165 -26.45 12.51 -2.20
N ALA A 166 -27.48 12.56 -3.03
CA ALA A 166 -27.46 13.34 -4.28
C ALA A 166 -27.26 14.85 -4.03
N SER A 167 -27.54 15.33 -2.82
CA SER A 167 -27.30 16.71 -2.39
C SER A 167 -25.84 17.01 -2.08
N TRP A 168 -24.98 16.00 -1.84
CA TRP A 168 -23.54 16.19 -1.68
C TRP A 168 -22.86 16.22 -3.04
N THR A 169 -22.88 17.38 -3.68
CA THR A 169 -21.97 17.71 -4.78
C THR A 169 -20.59 18.05 -4.20
N GLY A 170 -19.86 17.02 -3.76
CA GLY A 170 -18.48 17.16 -3.31
C GLY A 170 -17.52 17.26 -4.50
N GLY A 171 -17.14 18.48 -4.87
CA GLY A 171 -15.76 18.77 -5.30
C GLY A 171 -15.22 18.21 -6.63
N GLN A 172 -16.05 17.81 -7.60
CA GLN A 172 -15.59 17.92 -8.99
C GLN A 172 -15.59 19.41 -9.32
N ALA A 173 -14.44 20.06 -9.12
CA ALA A 173 -14.19 21.36 -9.72
C ALA A 173 -14.58 21.30 -11.20
N ALA A 174 -15.31 22.33 -11.63
CA ALA A 174 -15.81 22.47 -12.98
C ALA A 174 -14.69 22.28 -14.03
N ALA A 175 -14.53 21.07 -14.54
CA ALA A 175 -14.16 20.84 -15.92
C ALA A 175 -15.43 21.09 -16.75
N SER A 176 -15.88 22.35 -16.73
CA SER A 176 -16.85 22.82 -17.71
C SER A 176 -16.17 22.68 -19.05
N GLN A 177 -16.74 21.81 -19.88
CA GLN A 177 -16.56 21.85 -21.32
C GLN A 177 -16.90 23.27 -21.76
N THR A 178 -15.88 24.11 -21.93
CA THR A 178 -15.96 25.25 -22.83
C THR A 178 -15.97 24.63 -24.20
N GLY A 179 -17.17 24.46 -24.75
CA GLY A 179 -17.34 24.09 -26.15
C GLY A 179 -16.58 25.10 -27.00
N ASP A 180 -15.75 24.56 -27.89
CA ASP A 180 -15.18 25.29 -29.00
C ASP A 180 -16.33 25.90 -29.82
N GLU A 181 -16.50 27.21 -29.68
CA GLU A 181 -17.22 28.04 -30.62
C GLU A 181 -16.27 28.26 -31.80
N GLU A 182 -16.43 27.41 -32.82
CA GLU A 182 -15.70 27.39 -34.07
C GLU A 182 -15.90 28.72 -34.82
N SER A 183 -14.99 29.68 -34.58
CA SER A 183 -14.87 30.87 -35.41
C SER A 183 -14.28 30.48 -36.77
N SER A 184 -15.16 30.34 -37.76
CA SER A 184 -14.79 30.35 -39.17
C SER A 184 -14.39 31.77 -39.57
N GLU A 185 -13.10 31.97 -39.80
CA GLU A 185 -12.54 33.15 -40.47
C GLU A 185 -12.00 32.72 -41.85
N SER A 186 -12.71 33.12 -42.91
CA SER A 186 -12.14 33.57 -44.19
C SER A 186 -13.23 33.65 -45.25
N SER A 187 -13.55 34.86 -45.71
CA SER A 187 -13.34 35.31 -47.09
C SER A 187 -14.11 36.60 -47.36
N GLU A 188 -13.34 37.63 -47.71
CA GLU A 188 -13.81 38.88 -48.31
C GLU A 188 -14.48 38.61 -49.67
N VAL A 189 -15.68 39.13 -49.87
CA VAL A 189 -16.19 39.51 -51.20
C VAL A 189 -17.02 40.79 -51.05
N GLU A 190 -16.62 41.82 -51.80
CA GLU A 190 -17.31 43.09 -51.99
C GLU A 190 -18.67 42.93 -52.68
N GLY A 191 -19.62 43.84 -52.41
CA GLY A 191 -20.67 44.17 -53.38
C GLY A 191 -22.08 44.46 -52.84
N GLU A 192 -22.43 45.75 -52.88
CA GLU A 192 -23.74 46.34 -53.25
C GLU A 192 -24.99 46.18 -52.35
N GLU A 193 -25.33 47.31 -51.71
CA GLU A 193 -26.59 48.08 -51.85
C GLU A 193 -27.92 47.33 -52.12
N SER A 194 -28.86 47.40 -51.17
CA SER A 194 -30.17 48.06 -51.35
C SER A 194 -31.11 47.87 -50.14
N ALA A 195 -31.99 48.85 -49.98
CA ALA A 195 -32.95 49.06 -48.90
C ALA A 195 -34.07 48.00 -48.81
N ASP A 196 -34.71 47.83 -47.64
CA ASP A 196 -35.93 48.57 -47.24
C ASP A 196 -36.73 47.83 -46.13
N ALA A 197 -37.48 48.64 -45.36
CA ALA A 197 -38.77 48.36 -44.71
C ALA A 197 -38.96 47.27 -43.62
N SER A 198 -39.10 47.77 -42.38
CA SER A 198 -40.21 47.59 -41.41
C SER A 198 -41.01 46.28 -41.33
N THR A 199 -41.35 45.82 -40.11
CA THR A 199 -42.73 45.77 -39.55
C THR A 199 -42.75 45.13 -38.14
N GLU A 200 -43.51 45.75 -37.22
CA GLU A 200 -43.92 45.28 -35.89
C GLU A 200 -44.83 44.03 -35.96
N GLU A 201 -44.80 43.15 -34.95
CA GLU A 201 -46.02 42.83 -34.18
C GLU A 201 -45.77 41.89 -32.98
N SER A 202 -46.52 42.21 -31.94
CA SER A 202 -46.66 41.57 -30.64
C SER A 202 -47.59 40.36 -30.73
N ILE A 203 -47.26 39.21 -30.11
CA ILE A 203 -48.28 38.25 -29.63
C ILE A 203 -47.91 37.65 -28.26
N VAL A 204 -48.74 38.03 -27.30
CA VAL A 204 -49.07 37.41 -26.01
C VAL A 204 -49.47 35.94 -26.15
N SER A 205 -49.02 35.04 -25.25
CA SER A 205 -49.92 34.14 -24.49
C SER A 205 -49.26 33.09 -23.59
N LYS A 206 -49.82 33.04 -22.37
CA LYS A 206 -50.23 31.86 -21.57
C LYS A 206 -49.19 31.04 -20.78
N SER A 207 -49.12 31.46 -19.52
CA SER A 207 -49.31 30.65 -18.30
C SER A 207 -49.92 29.26 -18.53
N GLY A 208 -49.18 28.23 -18.10
CA GLY A 208 -49.64 26.86 -17.94
C GLY A 208 -48.95 26.25 -16.72
N THR A 209 -49.69 26.20 -15.60
CA THR A 209 -49.28 25.58 -14.33
C THR A 209 -49.29 24.06 -14.50
N VAL A 210 -48.11 23.45 -14.62
CA VAL A 210 -47.96 21.98 -14.63
C VAL A 210 -47.63 21.51 -13.21
N ALA A 211 -48.44 20.59 -12.71
CA ALA A 211 -48.31 19.96 -11.41
C ALA A 211 -46.94 19.28 -11.25
N LYS A 212 -46.27 19.58 -10.13
CA LYS A 212 -45.06 18.90 -9.67
C LYS A 212 -45.37 17.42 -9.41
N GLY A 213 -45.08 16.58 -10.40
CA GLY A 213 -44.85 15.17 -10.19
C GLY A 213 -43.64 15.00 -9.28
N GLN A 214 -43.85 14.32 -8.16
CA GLN A 214 -42.84 13.98 -7.17
C GLN A 214 -41.85 13.01 -7.81
N GLN A 215 -40.85 13.56 -8.49
CA GLN A 215 -39.76 12.83 -9.12
C GLN A 215 -38.92 12.22 -7.99
N SER A 216 -39.05 10.91 -7.80
CA SER A 216 -38.26 10.18 -6.81
C SER A 216 -36.78 10.33 -7.17
N SER A 217 -36.06 11.15 -6.39
CA SER A 217 -34.60 11.25 -6.47
C SER A 217 -33.99 9.88 -6.24
N GLY A 218 -33.71 9.17 -7.32
CA GLY A 218 -32.99 7.91 -7.30
C GLY A 218 -31.60 8.17 -6.72
N ARG A 219 -31.27 7.52 -5.61
CA ARG A 219 -29.91 7.50 -5.09
C ARG A 219 -29.04 6.81 -6.15
N LYS A 220 -28.07 7.54 -6.71
CA LYS A 220 -27.08 6.95 -7.61
C LYS A 220 -26.21 6.02 -6.77
N PHE A 221 -26.19 4.74 -7.11
CA PHE A 221 -25.19 3.82 -6.59
C PHE A 221 -23.83 4.26 -7.14
N VAL A 222 -22.97 4.73 -6.25
CA VAL A 222 -21.56 4.94 -6.57
C VAL A 222 -20.92 3.56 -6.55
N ASN A 223 -20.31 3.15 -7.67
CA ASN A 223 -19.75 1.81 -7.83
C ASN A 223 -18.52 1.68 -6.91
N PRO A 224 -18.54 0.78 -5.89
CA PRO A 224 -17.45 0.70 -4.92
C PRO A 224 -16.11 0.26 -5.53
N ASN A 225 -16.10 -0.32 -6.74
CA ASN A 225 -14.89 -0.65 -7.48
C ASN A 225 -14.26 0.56 -8.21
N GLU A 226 -14.98 1.68 -8.37
CA GLU A 226 -14.44 2.93 -8.91
C GLU A 226 -14.10 3.93 -7.79
N THR A 227 -14.65 3.75 -6.59
CA THR A 227 -14.31 4.54 -5.40
C THR A 227 -13.30 3.87 -4.47
N GLY A 228 -12.51 2.96 -5.02
CA GLY A 228 -11.09 2.87 -4.66
C GLY A 228 -10.29 4.12 -5.08
N ALA A 229 -10.97 5.24 -5.37
CA ALA A 229 -10.43 6.58 -5.30
C ALA A 229 -9.85 6.79 -3.89
N ASP A 230 -8.60 6.34 -3.76
CA ASP A 230 -7.57 6.99 -3.01
C ASP A 230 -7.94 8.46 -2.87
N ARG A 231 -8.02 8.90 -1.62
CA ARG A 231 -7.95 10.32 -1.32
C ARG A 231 -6.59 10.77 -1.85
N LYS A 232 -6.50 11.06 -3.16
CA LYS A 232 -5.43 11.81 -3.81
C LYS A 232 -5.49 13.21 -3.23
N SER A 233 -4.98 13.28 -2.00
CA SER A 233 -4.68 14.52 -1.34
C SER A 233 -3.70 15.24 -2.26
N LEU A 234 -4.05 16.46 -2.64
CA LEU A 234 -3.37 17.38 -3.56
C LEU A 234 -1.96 17.81 -3.10
N LEU A 235 -1.29 16.98 -2.30
CA LEU A 235 0.04 17.18 -1.73
C LEU A 235 0.93 15.93 -1.88
N TYR A 236 0.44 14.82 -2.41
CA TYR A 236 1.23 13.58 -2.48
C TYR A 236 1.89 13.41 -3.83
N SER A 237 3.19 13.71 -3.86
CA SER A 237 4.12 13.09 -4.80
C SER A 237 3.88 11.58 -4.87
N SER A 238 3.90 10.99 -6.07
CA SER A 238 3.82 9.54 -6.21
C SER A 238 4.91 8.86 -5.39
N GLU A 239 4.48 7.91 -4.58
CA GLU A 239 5.34 7.10 -3.72
C GLU A 239 5.64 5.79 -4.47
N VAL A 240 6.92 5.49 -4.67
CA VAL A 240 7.37 4.23 -5.29
C VAL A 240 7.74 3.27 -4.18
N ASP A 241 6.94 2.21 -4.00
CA ASP A 241 7.23 1.18 -3.01
C ASP A 241 8.32 0.24 -3.53
N VAL A 242 9.54 0.39 -3.00
CA VAL A 242 10.69 -0.45 -3.34
C VAL A 242 10.68 -1.77 -2.57
N SER A 243 9.76 -1.96 -1.62
CA SER A 243 9.61 -3.26 -0.95
C SER A 243 9.15 -4.37 -1.90
N SER A 244 8.54 -4.01 -3.05
CA SER A 244 8.12 -4.96 -4.08
C SER A 244 9.24 -5.38 -5.06
N CYS A 245 10.48 -4.89 -4.87
CA CYS A 245 11.61 -5.23 -5.73
C CYS A 245 11.92 -6.74 -5.78
N TYR A 246 11.62 -7.50 -4.72
CA TYR A 246 11.81 -8.97 -4.74
C TYR A 246 10.91 -9.67 -5.77
N ILE A 247 9.72 -9.13 -6.04
CA ILE A 247 8.82 -9.67 -7.08
C ILE A 247 9.42 -9.39 -8.45
N LEU A 248 9.93 -8.17 -8.64
CA LEU A 248 10.47 -7.69 -9.90
C LEU A 248 11.84 -8.31 -10.26
N ASP A 249 12.57 -8.86 -9.29
CA ASP A 249 13.83 -9.56 -9.54
C ASP A 249 13.64 -10.83 -10.38
N MET A 250 12.43 -11.39 -10.37
CA MET A 250 12.06 -12.52 -11.22
C MET A 250 11.91 -12.15 -12.70
N ALA A 251 11.79 -10.85 -13.02
CA ALA A 251 11.67 -10.37 -14.39
C ALA A 251 13.05 -10.29 -15.07
N GLY A 252 13.20 -10.81 -16.29
CA GLY A 252 14.47 -10.79 -17.00
C GLY A 252 14.33 -10.61 -18.50
N MET A 253 15.38 -10.09 -19.15
CA MET A 253 15.41 -9.90 -20.61
C MET A 253 15.27 -11.21 -21.41
N SER A 254 15.42 -12.38 -20.77
CA SER A 254 15.20 -13.71 -21.36
C SER A 254 13.72 -14.09 -21.44
N GLN A 255 12.84 -13.43 -20.68
CA GLN A 255 11.41 -13.71 -20.66
C GLN A 255 10.67 -12.97 -21.78
N PRO A 256 9.52 -13.49 -22.22
CA PRO A 256 8.65 -12.76 -23.14
C PRO A 256 8.11 -11.49 -22.48
N VAL A 257 7.85 -10.46 -23.29
CA VAL A 257 7.39 -9.14 -22.84
C VAL A 257 6.10 -9.20 -22.04
N SER A 258 5.21 -10.15 -22.36
CA SER A 258 3.98 -10.40 -21.60
C SER A 258 4.25 -10.87 -20.16
N GLU A 259 5.27 -11.71 -19.94
CA GLU A 259 5.64 -12.16 -18.59
C GLU A 259 6.24 -11.01 -17.79
N ILE A 260 7.18 -10.25 -18.39
CA ILE A 260 7.75 -9.06 -17.75
C ILE A 260 6.64 -8.09 -17.34
N LYS A 261 5.70 -7.81 -18.25
CA LYS A 261 4.54 -6.96 -17.95
C LYS A 261 3.73 -7.52 -16.77
N ASN A 262 3.41 -8.82 -16.78
CA ASN A 262 2.63 -9.44 -15.72
C ASN A 262 3.33 -9.37 -14.36
N THR A 263 4.66 -9.51 -14.29
CA THR A 263 5.41 -9.37 -13.04
C THR A 263 5.29 -7.96 -12.46
N PHE A 264 5.32 -6.91 -13.30
CA PHE A 264 5.10 -5.53 -12.84
C PHE A 264 3.64 -5.29 -12.43
N MET A 265 2.68 -5.92 -13.11
CA MET A 265 1.27 -5.86 -12.74
C MET A 265 1.01 -6.52 -11.38
N GLU A 266 1.70 -7.64 -11.09
CA GLU A 266 1.62 -8.37 -9.83
C GLU A 266 2.25 -7.59 -8.66
N ALA A 267 3.33 -6.83 -8.93
CA ALA A 267 3.94 -5.94 -7.94
C ALA A 267 2.99 -4.82 -7.47
N GLY A 268 1.99 -4.43 -8.28
CA GLY A 268 0.96 -3.46 -7.89
C GLY A 268 1.46 -2.01 -7.78
N GLY A 269 0.57 -1.12 -7.31
CA GLY A 269 0.87 0.31 -7.10
C GLY A 269 1.48 0.99 -8.34
N THR A 270 2.53 1.80 -8.13
CA THR A 270 3.25 2.52 -9.18
C THR A 270 3.89 1.60 -10.23
N TRP A 271 4.24 0.36 -9.87
CA TRP A 271 4.80 -0.61 -10.82
C TRP A 271 3.79 -1.09 -11.84
N LYS A 272 2.54 -1.29 -11.39
CA LYS A 272 1.42 -1.60 -12.28
C LYS A 272 1.14 -0.44 -13.23
N GLU A 273 1.10 0.79 -12.73
CA GLU A 273 0.89 1.99 -13.56
C GLU A 273 1.99 2.14 -14.62
N LEU A 274 3.26 1.91 -14.24
CA LEU A 274 4.38 1.84 -15.19
C LEU A 274 4.16 0.79 -16.28
N ALA A 275 3.68 -0.39 -15.93
CA ALA A 275 3.41 -1.45 -16.89
C ALA A 275 2.24 -1.14 -17.83
N GLU A 276 1.20 -0.45 -17.35
CA GLU A 276 0.03 -0.09 -18.15
C GLU A 276 0.33 1.07 -19.12
N GLU A 277 0.97 2.13 -18.63
CA GLU A 277 1.05 3.41 -19.33
C GLU A 277 2.35 3.58 -20.14
N LEU A 278 3.48 2.99 -19.71
CA LEU A 278 4.77 3.20 -20.39
C LEU A 278 4.80 2.61 -21.81
N GLY A 279 3.99 1.58 -22.09
CA GLY A 279 4.01 0.85 -23.35
C GLY A 279 3.40 1.57 -24.55
N ALA A 280 2.71 2.69 -24.34
CA ALA A 280 2.02 3.40 -25.42
C ALA A 280 3.01 3.93 -26.48
N GLY A 281 3.09 3.23 -27.62
CA GLY A 281 3.91 3.64 -28.77
C GLY A 281 5.37 3.20 -28.74
N LEU A 282 5.75 2.28 -27.84
CA LEU A 282 7.10 1.70 -27.81
C LEU A 282 7.12 0.30 -28.45
N PRO A 283 8.18 -0.07 -29.19
CA PRO A 283 8.38 -1.46 -29.61
C PRO A 283 8.54 -2.38 -28.39
N ASP A 284 7.97 -3.58 -28.45
CA ASP A 284 7.94 -4.57 -27.35
C ASP A 284 9.30 -4.75 -26.65
N LYS A 285 10.38 -4.90 -27.43
CA LYS A 285 11.74 -5.07 -26.89
C LYS A 285 12.22 -3.84 -26.11
N VAL A 286 11.89 -2.64 -26.60
CA VAL A 286 12.27 -1.37 -25.97
C VAL A 286 11.44 -1.13 -24.72
N TYR A 287 10.15 -1.45 -24.75
CA TYR A 287 9.27 -1.38 -23.59
C TYR A 287 9.74 -2.30 -22.45
N ALA A 288 10.02 -3.57 -22.76
CA ALA A 288 10.55 -4.51 -21.78
C ALA A 288 11.88 -4.04 -21.18
N GLN A 289 12.79 -3.55 -22.03
CA GLN A 289 14.07 -3.00 -21.57
C GLN A 289 13.87 -1.76 -20.70
N ALA A 290 12.95 -0.86 -21.05
CA ALA A 290 12.66 0.34 -20.27
C ALA A 290 12.11 -0.01 -18.88
N LEU A 291 11.18 -0.97 -18.77
CA LEU A 291 10.67 -1.45 -17.48
C LEU A 291 11.79 -2.01 -16.60
N LEU A 292 12.62 -2.89 -17.15
CA LEU A 292 13.73 -3.49 -16.39
C LEU A 292 14.77 -2.44 -15.98
N THR A 293 15.13 -1.51 -16.88
CA THR A 293 16.02 -0.39 -16.53
C THR A 293 15.43 0.46 -15.39
N LEU A 294 14.12 0.71 -15.38
CA LEU A 294 13.45 1.45 -14.31
C LEU A 294 13.45 0.69 -12.99
N ARG A 295 13.16 -0.61 -13.02
CA ARG A 295 13.34 -1.48 -11.86
C ARG A 295 14.75 -1.35 -11.31
N ASP A 296 15.76 -1.51 -12.14
CA ASP A 296 17.16 -1.43 -11.72
C ASP A 296 17.52 -0.03 -11.18
N CYS A 297 16.88 1.05 -11.67
CA CYS A 297 17.06 2.39 -11.11
C CYS A 297 16.55 2.50 -9.67
N PHE A 298 15.35 1.99 -9.39
CA PHE A 298 14.71 2.14 -8.08
C PHE A 298 15.18 1.08 -7.08
N CYS A 299 15.39 -0.16 -7.52
CA CYS A 299 15.76 -1.28 -6.65
C CYS A 299 17.24 -1.24 -6.24
N GLU A 300 18.13 -0.69 -7.07
CA GLU A 300 19.55 -0.51 -6.71
C GLU A 300 19.81 0.78 -5.94
N SER A 301 18.81 1.64 -5.70
CA SER A 301 19.03 2.93 -5.03
C SER A 301 19.39 2.79 -3.54
N GLY A 302 19.44 1.56 -3.00
CA GLY A 302 19.76 1.26 -1.60
C GLY A 302 18.70 1.75 -0.60
N ALA A 303 17.56 2.25 -1.08
CA ALA A 303 16.47 2.69 -0.24
C ALA A 303 15.68 1.47 0.25
N SER A 304 15.30 1.46 1.52
CA SER A 304 14.34 0.51 2.06
C SER A 304 12.98 1.19 2.27
N GLY A 305 11.91 0.56 1.82
CA GLY A 305 10.54 1.05 1.99
C GLY A 305 10.02 1.88 0.82
N VAL A 306 9.66 3.15 1.07
CA VAL A 306 8.95 4.00 0.11
C VAL A 306 9.85 5.13 -0.38
N LEU A 307 10.10 5.18 -1.68
CA LEU A 307 10.86 6.23 -2.33
C LEU A 307 9.94 7.37 -2.78
N LYS A 308 10.15 8.57 -2.24
CA LYS A 308 9.39 9.76 -2.62
C LYS A 308 10.02 10.45 -3.81
N ILE A 309 9.26 10.60 -4.88
CA ILE A 309 9.68 11.38 -6.05
C ILE A 309 9.56 12.87 -5.71
N THR A 310 10.70 13.57 -5.64
CA THR A 310 10.73 15.00 -5.33
C THR A 310 10.66 15.86 -6.59
N ASN A 311 10.32 17.14 -6.41
CA ASN A 311 10.30 18.18 -7.46
C ASN A 311 9.34 17.94 -8.65
N CYS A 312 8.22 17.25 -8.44
CA CYS A 312 7.22 17.04 -9.49
C CYS A 312 6.69 18.35 -10.12
N ALA A 313 6.67 19.47 -9.39
CA ALA A 313 6.27 20.77 -9.93
C ALA A 313 7.19 21.32 -11.05
N ALA A 314 8.48 20.92 -11.06
CA ALA A 314 9.40 21.27 -12.15
C ALA A 314 9.26 20.28 -13.32
N VAL A 315 9.10 19.00 -12.99
CA VAL A 315 8.98 17.89 -13.95
C VAL A 315 7.67 17.96 -14.74
N SER A 316 6.56 18.39 -14.12
CA SER A 316 5.24 18.50 -14.77
C SER A 316 5.19 19.58 -15.86
N LYS A 317 6.17 20.50 -15.89
CA LYS A 317 6.31 21.50 -16.96
C LYS A 317 6.90 20.93 -18.25
N ILE A 318 7.39 19.69 -18.20
CA ILE A 318 7.97 19.02 -19.36
C ILE A 318 6.86 18.68 -20.36
N ASN A 319 7.08 18.99 -21.64
CA ASN A 319 6.10 18.72 -22.70
C ASN A 319 6.77 18.25 -24.00
N SER A 320 5.94 17.82 -24.96
CA SER A 320 6.37 17.23 -26.23
C SER A 320 7.10 18.22 -27.16
N SER A 321 7.03 19.54 -26.94
CA SER A 321 7.73 20.53 -27.78
C SER A 321 9.22 20.67 -27.42
N GLN A 322 9.61 20.31 -26.20
CA GLN A 322 10.99 20.41 -25.74
C GLN A 322 11.91 19.38 -26.42
N SER A 323 13.17 19.75 -26.59
CA SER A 323 14.20 18.84 -27.12
C SER A 323 14.59 17.79 -26.07
N LEU A 324 15.12 16.65 -26.52
CA LEU A 324 15.55 15.58 -25.62
C LEU A 324 16.59 16.06 -24.59
N GLU A 325 17.51 16.93 -25.00
CA GLU A 325 18.54 17.48 -24.13
C GLU A 325 17.97 18.44 -23.06
N GLN A 326 16.95 19.23 -23.42
CA GLN A 326 16.23 20.06 -22.45
C GLN A 326 15.52 19.19 -21.41
N ILE A 327 14.86 18.12 -21.86
CA ILE A 327 14.16 17.17 -20.98
C ILE A 327 15.15 16.53 -20.00
N LYS A 328 16.29 16.01 -20.48
CA LYS A 328 17.34 15.42 -19.63
C LYS A 328 17.90 16.41 -18.62
N THR A 329 18.10 17.67 -19.03
CA THR A 329 18.59 18.73 -18.16
C THR A 329 17.61 19.04 -17.03
N ILE A 330 16.32 19.18 -17.34
CA ILE A 330 15.27 19.45 -16.34
C ILE A 330 15.13 18.26 -15.37
N LEU A 331 15.09 17.03 -15.89
CA LEU A 331 14.99 15.83 -15.06
C LEU A 331 16.21 15.67 -14.14
N SER A 332 17.43 15.80 -14.67
CA SER A 332 18.65 15.69 -13.86
C SER A 332 18.73 16.76 -12.76
N ALA A 333 18.21 17.96 -13.01
CA ALA A 333 18.12 19.03 -12.02
C ALA A 333 17.02 18.80 -10.95
N SER A 334 16.08 17.90 -11.21
CA SER A 334 14.92 17.63 -10.34
C SER A 334 15.23 16.65 -9.20
N GLY A 335 16.43 16.08 -9.14
CA GLY A 335 16.89 15.27 -8.00
C GLY A 335 17.75 14.08 -8.41
N GLN A 336 18.38 13.44 -7.42
CA GLN A 336 19.31 12.33 -7.65
C GLN A 336 18.64 11.12 -8.32
N THR A 337 17.40 10.77 -7.92
CA THR A 337 16.64 9.67 -8.54
C THR A 337 16.42 9.91 -10.03
N TRP A 338 15.97 11.12 -10.40
CA TRP A 338 15.77 11.48 -11.80
C TRP A 338 17.07 11.48 -12.60
N LYS A 339 18.17 11.95 -12.00
CA LYS A 339 19.50 11.88 -12.62
C LYS A 339 19.89 10.43 -12.94
N THR A 340 19.79 9.51 -11.98
CA THR A 340 20.08 8.09 -12.20
C THR A 340 19.19 7.48 -13.30
N ILE A 341 17.89 7.80 -13.29
CA ILE A 341 16.96 7.36 -14.34
C ILE A 341 17.40 7.87 -15.72
N THR A 342 17.75 9.16 -15.84
CA THR A 342 18.19 9.73 -17.12
C THR A 342 19.50 9.15 -17.63
N GLU A 343 20.45 8.85 -16.75
CA GLU A 343 21.74 8.26 -17.09
C GLU A 343 21.57 6.81 -17.57
N LYS A 344 20.84 5.98 -16.81
CA LYS A 344 20.59 4.58 -17.19
C LYS A 344 19.77 4.45 -18.47
N ILE A 345 18.66 5.19 -18.60
CA ILE A 345 17.88 5.22 -19.84
C ILE A 345 18.71 5.76 -21.01
N GLY A 346 19.54 6.77 -20.76
CA GLY A 346 20.45 7.33 -21.77
C GLY A 346 21.43 6.31 -22.35
N LYS A 347 21.87 5.36 -21.52
CA LYS A 347 22.81 4.29 -21.86
C LYS A 347 22.13 3.10 -22.53
N ASP A 348 21.02 2.64 -21.97
CA ASP A 348 20.44 1.34 -22.34
C ASP A 348 19.40 1.45 -23.46
N ILE A 349 18.74 2.60 -23.60
CA ILE A 349 17.62 2.78 -24.53
C ILE A 349 18.03 3.58 -25.78
N PRO A 350 17.62 3.17 -27.00
CA PRO A 350 17.89 3.94 -28.21
C PRO A 350 17.33 5.37 -28.16
N VAL A 351 18.11 6.35 -28.63
CA VAL A 351 17.80 7.79 -28.59
C VAL A 351 16.40 8.13 -29.16
N ALA A 352 15.97 7.42 -30.20
CA ALA A 352 14.65 7.61 -30.83
C ALA A 352 13.47 7.41 -29.86
N ASN A 353 13.63 6.58 -28.82
CA ASN A 353 12.56 6.21 -27.89
C ASN A 353 12.69 6.91 -26.52
N GLN A 354 13.85 7.51 -26.21
CA GLN A 354 14.11 8.13 -24.90
C GLN A 354 13.09 9.23 -24.58
N LYS A 355 12.74 10.07 -25.56
CA LYS A 355 11.78 11.17 -25.38
C LYS A 355 10.40 10.67 -24.96
N THR A 356 9.88 9.65 -25.63
CA THR A 356 8.57 9.04 -25.32
C THR A 356 8.56 8.44 -23.92
N ILE A 357 9.64 7.75 -23.54
CA ILE A 357 9.79 7.17 -22.20
C ILE A 357 9.82 8.26 -21.13
N PHE A 358 10.64 9.30 -21.30
CA PHE A 358 10.67 10.39 -20.31
C PHE A 358 9.32 11.08 -20.16
N LEU A 359 8.62 11.39 -21.24
CA LEU A 359 7.29 12.02 -21.19
C LEU A 359 6.24 11.12 -20.51
N SER A 360 6.34 9.80 -20.69
CA SER A 360 5.44 8.86 -20.03
C SER A 360 5.76 8.75 -18.54
N LEU A 361 7.05 8.67 -18.18
CA LEU A 361 7.51 8.65 -16.80
C LEU A 361 7.11 9.90 -16.03
N THR A 362 7.21 11.08 -16.64
CA THR A 362 6.78 12.31 -15.99
C THR A 362 5.29 12.32 -15.70
N LYS A 363 4.47 11.70 -16.56
CA LYS A 363 3.03 11.57 -16.30
C LYS A 363 2.80 10.61 -15.14
N ILE A 364 3.36 9.41 -15.21
CA ILE A 364 3.14 8.33 -14.23
C ILE A 364 3.64 8.71 -12.83
N LEU A 365 4.89 9.19 -12.73
CA LEU A 365 5.54 9.44 -11.44
C LEU A 365 5.21 10.81 -10.82
N CYS A 366 4.54 11.68 -11.57
CA CYS A 366 4.13 13.00 -11.10
C CYS A 366 2.67 13.30 -11.44
N HIS A 367 1.81 12.27 -11.38
CA HIS A 367 0.37 12.47 -11.50
C HIS A 367 -0.14 13.37 -10.37
N ASP A 368 -0.59 14.57 -10.74
CA ASP A 368 -1.46 15.41 -9.90
C ASP A 368 -2.88 14.81 -9.79
#